data_AF-A0A2V9TJ38-F1
#
_entry.id   AF-A0A2V9TJ38-F1
#
_cell.length_a   1.000
_cell.length_b   1.000
_cell.length_c   1.000
_cell.angle_alpha   90.00
_cell.angle_beta   90.00
_cell.angle_gamma   90.00
#
_symmetry.space_group_name_H-M   'P 1'
#
loop_
_entity.id
_entity.type
_entity.pdbx_description
1 polymer ?
#
loop_
_entity_poly.entity_id
_entity_poly.type
_entity_poly.pdbx_seq_one_letter_code
_entity_poly.pdbx_strand_id
1 'polypeptide(L)'
;GNQAVIAAGTGLGEAGMYWDGVQHHVFACEGGHGDFAPRNDLELDLFRYLRTRFGHVSYERIVSGPGLVNVFHFLRDSGRGKEPQWLIDEMSQSDPAAAISGAGVHGKCPLCEQAVDLFVSIYGAEAGNL
;
A
#
# COMPACT_ATOMS: atom_id res chain seq x y z
N GLY A 1 -7.04 7.45 26.10
CA GLY A 1 -7.93 6.60 25.29
C GLY A 1 -7.09 5.63 24.49
N ASN A 2 -7.73 4.72 23.74
CA ASN A 2 -7.02 3.76 22.90
C ASN A 2 -6.35 4.47 21.70
N GLN A 3 -5.25 3.89 21.22
CA GLN A 3 -4.51 4.36 20.06
C GLN A 3 -4.10 3.15 19.21
N ALA A 4 -3.92 3.38 17.91
CA ALA A 4 -3.35 2.40 16.99
C ALA A 4 -2.08 2.99 16.37
N VAL A 5 -1.12 2.12 16.07
CA VAL A 5 0.08 2.43 15.31
C VAL A 5 0.07 1.54 14.08
N ILE A 6 0.27 2.15 12.92
CA ILE A 6 0.36 1.47 11.63
C ILE A 6 1.61 1.97 10.90
N ALA A 7 2.35 1.06 10.28
CA ALA A 7 3.62 1.36 9.65
C ALA A 7 3.84 0.49 8.40
N ALA A 8 3.75 1.13 7.23
CA ALA A 8 4.15 0.52 5.96
C ALA A 8 5.68 0.57 5.80
N GLY A 9 6.29 -0.59 5.54
CA GLY A 9 7.71 -0.76 5.26
C GLY A 9 7.91 -1.92 4.29
N THR A 10 8.80 -2.87 4.60
CA THR A 10 8.88 -4.12 3.82
C THR A 10 7.58 -4.93 3.89
N GLY A 11 6.87 -4.85 5.03
CA GLY A 11 5.52 -5.36 5.24
C GLY A 11 4.61 -4.27 5.82
N LEU A 12 3.48 -4.67 6.42
CA LEU A 12 2.56 -3.78 7.11
C LEU A 12 2.47 -4.15 8.59
N GLY A 13 3.14 -3.35 9.43
CA GLY A 13 3.14 -3.54 10.88
C GLY A 13 2.01 -2.76 11.54
N GLU A 14 1.31 -3.41 12.47
CA GLU A 14 0.23 -2.81 13.25
C GLU A 14 0.36 -3.16 14.73
N ALA A 15 -0.01 -2.21 15.59
CA ALA A 15 -0.05 -2.41 17.04
C ALA A 15 -1.15 -1.55 17.66
N GLY A 16 -1.77 -2.06 18.72
CA GLY A 16 -2.74 -1.32 19.51
C GLY A 16 -2.16 -0.88 20.85
N MET A 17 -2.74 0.18 21.42
CA MET A 17 -2.38 0.69 22.73
C MET A 17 -3.66 1.03 23.50
N TYR A 18 -3.78 0.54 24.72
CA TYR A 18 -4.89 0.91 25.61
C TYR A 18 -4.39 1.67 26.84
N TRP A 19 -5.22 2.56 27.37
CA TRP A 19 -4.94 3.34 28.57
C TRP A 19 -5.53 2.66 29.80
N ASP A 20 -4.72 2.38 30.82
CA ASP A 20 -5.18 1.73 32.06
C ASP A 20 -5.60 2.71 33.16
N GLY A 21 -5.43 4.02 32.95
CA GLY A 21 -5.61 5.05 33.97
C GLY A 21 -4.31 5.81 34.30
N VAL A 22 -3.14 5.20 34.03
CA VAL A 22 -1.81 5.70 34.39
C VAL A 22 -0.86 5.75 33.20
N GLN A 23 -0.88 4.74 32.33
CA GLN A 23 -0.01 4.64 31.16
C GLN A 23 -0.67 3.88 30.01
N HIS A 24 -0.06 3.98 28.83
CA HIS A 24 -0.43 3.16 27.68
C HIS A 24 0.30 1.82 27.70
N HIS A 25 -0.45 0.74 27.48
CA HIS A 25 0.07 -0.61 27.29
C HIS A 25 -0.04 -0.98 25.82
N VAL A 26 1.10 -1.29 25.20
CA VAL A 26 1.17 -1.74 23.80
C VAL A 26 0.86 -3.23 23.74
N PHE A 27 0.08 -3.64 22.74
CA PHE A 27 -0.06 -5.04 22.37
C PHE A 27 0.20 -5.22 20.88
N ALA A 28 0.93 -6.29 20.55
CA ALA A 28 1.22 -6.65 19.17
C ALA A 28 0.00 -7.31 18.52
N CYS A 29 -0.17 -7.09 17.22
CA CYS A 29 -1.13 -7.81 16.39
C CYS A 29 -0.52 -8.11 15.01
N GLU A 30 -1.23 -8.93 14.25
CA GLU A 30 -0.92 -9.26 12.84
C GLU A 30 -1.95 -8.58 11.91
N GLY A 31 -2.42 -7.38 12.29
CA GLY A 31 -3.55 -6.74 11.64
C GLY A 31 -3.34 -6.43 10.15
N GLY A 32 -2.09 -6.16 9.74
CA GLY A 32 -1.74 -5.95 8.33
C GLY A 32 -1.94 -7.17 7.41
N HIS A 33 -2.11 -8.36 8.00
CA HIS A 33 -2.49 -9.58 7.28
C HIS A 33 -4.02 -9.74 7.11
N GLY A 34 -4.81 -8.82 7.67
CA GLY A 34 -6.25 -8.74 7.49
C GLY A 34 -6.66 -8.66 6.02
N ASP A 35 -7.84 -9.20 5.71
CA ASP A 35 -8.37 -9.22 4.34
C ASP A 35 -8.56 -7.80 3.81
N PHE A 36 -8.04 -7.53 2.61
CA PHE A 36 -8.32 -6.28 1.93
C PHE A 36 -9.82 -6.18 1.61
N ALA A 37 -10.45 -5.07 2.01
CA ALA A 37 -11.86 -4.77 1.75
C ALA A 37 -11.99 -3.60 0.74
N PRO A 38 -12.15 -3.87 -0.57
CA PRO A 38 -12.30 -2.84 -1.59
C PRO A 38 -13.51 -1.95 -1.36
N ARG A 39 -13.33 -0.63 -1.48
CA ARG A 39 -14.38 0.38 -1.23
C ARG A 39 -15.01 0.95 -2.50
N ASN A 40 -14.41 0.73 -3.66
CA ASN A 40 -14.87 1.23 -4.95
C ASN A 40 -14.46 0.28 -6.09
N ASP A 41 -14.95 0.54 -7.31
CA ASP A 41 -14.70 -0.32 -8.47
C ASP A 41 -13.21 -0.42 -8.84
N LEU A 42 -12.44 0.66 -8.67
CA LEU A 42 -11.00 0.64 -8.93
C LEU A 42 -10.26 -0.28 -7.95
N GLU A 43 -10.59 -0.18 -6.67
CA GLU A 43 -10.07 -1.07 -5.62
C GLU A 43 -10.51 -2.52 -5.83
N LEU A 44 -11.73 -2.75 -6.35
CA LEU A 44 -12.23 -4.08 -6.67
C LEU A 44 -11.46 -4.70 -7.84
N ASP A 45 -11.14 -3.91 -8.85
CA ASP A 45 -10.28 -4.34 -9.96
C ASP A 45 -8.85 -4.65 -9.47
N LEU A 46 -8.29 -3.83 -8.59
CA LEU A 46 -7.01 -4.10 -7.93
C LEU A 46 -7.06 -5.42 -7.16
N PHE A 47 -8.10 -5.64 -6.34
CA PHE A 47 -8.29 -6.90 -5.61
C PHE A 47 -8.34 -8.10 -6.56
N ARG A 48 -9.11 -8.02 -7.65
CA ARG A 48 -9.16 -9.09 -8.66
C ARG A 48 -7.79 -9.36 -9.27
N TYR A 49 -7.05 -8.30 -9.62
CA TYR A 49 -5.70 -8.41 -10.16
C TYR A 49 -4.73 -9.08 -9.18
N LEU A 50 -4.75 -8.71 -7.90
CA LEU A 50 -3.87 -9.32 -6.89
C LEU A 50 -4.30 -10.75 -6.54
N ARG A 51 -5.60 -11.01 -6.54
CA ARG A 51 -6.16 -12.34 -6.25
C ARG A 51 -5.72 -13.39 -7.26
N THR A 52 -5.60 -13.05 -8.55
CA THR A 52 -5.09 -14.01 -9.55
C THR A 52 -3.63 -14.38 -9.31
N ARG A 53 -2.84 -13.48 -8.69
CA ARG A 53 -1.40 -13.67 -8.44
C ARG A 53 -1.11 -14.35 -7.10
N PHE A 54 -1.87 -14.02 -6.05
CA PHE A 54 -1.57 -14.42 -4.67
C PHE A 54 -2.65 -15.30 -4.02
N GLY A 55 -3.85 -15.38 -4.59
CA GLY A 55 -5.00 -16.07 -4.01
C GLY A 55 -5.63 -15.29 -2.84
N HIS A 56 -4.89 -15.11 -1.74
CA HIS A 56 -5.27 -14.24 -0.63
C HIS A 56 -4.70 -12.84 -0.83
N VAL A 57 -5.51 -11.82 -0.54
CA VAL A 57 -5.13 -10.40 -0.68
C VAL A 57 -5.31 -9.72 0.67
N SER A 58 -4.23 -9.58 1.42
CA SER A 58 -4.21 -8.78 2.64
C SER A 58 -3.94 -7.31 2.37
N TYR A 59 -4.16 -6.45 3.37
CA TYR A 59 -3.73 -5.04 3.31
C TYR A 59 -2.23 -4.91 3.04
N GLU A 60 -1.37 -5.75 3.64
CA GLU A 60 0.07 -5.77 3.37
C GLU A 60 0.43 -5.93 1.88
N ARG A 61 -0.37 -6.69 1.11
CA ARG A 61 -0.13 -6.87 -0.34
C ARG A 61 -0.27 -5.59 -1.16
N ILE A 62 -0.80 -4.53 -0.54
CA ILE A 62 -1.08 -3.23 -1.14
C ILE A 62 -0.32 -2.13 -0.39
N VAL A 63 -0.39 -2.13 0.94
CA VAL A 63 0.15 -1.09 1.83
C VAL A 63 1.49 -1.56 2.42
N SER A 64 2.46 -1.75 1.54
CA SER A 64 3.87 -1.99 1.85
C SER A 64 4.74 -1.52 0.69
N GLY A 65 6.06 -1.53 0.82
CA GLY A 65 6.98 -1.28 -0.30
C GLY A 65 6.69 -2.19 -1.51
N PRO A 66 6.70 -3.53 -1.35
CA PRO A 66 6.26 -4.44 -2.40
C PRO A 66 4.80 -4.22 -2.84
N GLY A 67 3.93 -3.79 -1.91
CA GLY A 67 2.54 -3.45 -2.21
C GLY A 67 2.38 -2.27 -3.15
N LEU A 68 3.18 -1.21 -2.99
CA LEU A 68 3.20 -0.07 -3.92
C LEU A 68 3.61 -0.51 -5.33
N VAL A 69 4.57 -1.43 -5.44
CA VAL A 69 4.96 -2.02 -6.73
C VAL A 69 3.80 -2.82 -7.33
N ASN A 70 3.06 -3.57 -6.53
CA ASN A 70 1.86 -4.29 -6.98
C ASN A 70 0.77 -3.33 -7.50
N VAL A 71 0.52 -2.22 -6.80
CA VAL A 71 -0.43 -1.17 -7.23
C VAL A 71 0.00 -0.57 -8.56
N PHE A 72 1.28 -0.23 -8.69
CA PHE A 72 1.83 0.31 -9.92
C PHE A 72 1.69 -0.67 -11.10
N HIS A 73 2.03 -1.94 -10.92
CA HIS A 73 1.87 -2.95 -11.96
C HIS A 73 0.40 -3.16 -12.35
N PHE A 74 -0.53 -3.17 -11.39
CA PHE A 74 -1.96 -3.19 -11.69
C PHE A 74 -2.37 -2.04 -12.60
N LEU A 75 -1.99 -0.81 -12.27
CA LEU A 75 -2.35 0.37 -13.07
C LEU A 75 -1.73 0.31 -14.47
N ARG A 76 -0.47 -0.12 -14.59
CA ARG A 76 0.21 -0.33 -15.87
C ARG A 76 -0.49 -1.37 -16.72
N ASP A 77 -0.67 -2.58 -16.18
CA ASP A 77 -1.16 -3.75 -16.91
C ASP A 77 -2.63 -3.59 -17.31
N SER A 78 -3.38 -2.78 -16.56
CA SER A 78 -4.76 -2.43 -16.87
C SER A 78 -4.91 -1.22 -17.82
N GLY A 79 -3.81 -0.68 -18.33
CA GLY A 79 -3.80 0.37 -19.34
C GLY A 79 -4.13 1.78 -18.81
N ARG A 80 -4.05 1.99 -17.49
CA ARG A 80 -4.35 3.28 -16.83
C ARG A 80 -3.21 4.30 -16.90
N GLY A 81 -2.06 3.90 -17.43
CA GLY A 81 -0.95 4.81 -17.69
C GLY A 81 0.19 4.13 -18.44
N LYS A 82 1.20 4.92 -18.80
CA LYS A 82 2.41 4.42 -19.46
C LYS A 82 3.56 4.42 -18.48
N GLU A 83 4.28 3.31 -18.45
CA GLU A 83 5.56 3.17 -17.77
C GLU A 83 6.65 3.75 -18.69
N PRO A 84 7.29 4.88 -18.35
CA PRO A 84 8.33 5.46 -19.19
C PRO A 84 9.65 4.69 -19.05
N GLN A 85 10.46 4.65 -20.12
CA GLN A 85 11.70 3.86 -20.15
C GLN A 85 12.67 4.22 -19.02
N TRP A 86 12.82 5.51 -18.70
CA TRP A 86 13.71 5.95 -17.63
C TRP A 86 13.33 5.37 -16.26
N LEU A 87 12.03 5.15 -16.01
CA LEU A 87 11.53 4.58 -14.75
C LEU A 87 11.82 3.08 -14.71
N ILE A 88 11.70 2.38 -15.84
CA ILE A 88 12.09 0.97 -15.96
C ILE A 88 13.58 0.81 -15.59
N ASP A 89 14.42 1.69 -16.15
CA ASP A 89 15.86 1.66 -15.92
C ASP A 89 16.18 1.97 -14.44
N GLU A 90 15.49 2.93 -13.82
CA GLU A 90 15.65 3.30 -12.41
C GLU A 90 15.18 2.20 -11.45
N MET A 91 14.01 1.60 -11.71
CA MET A 91 13.49 0.45 -10.94
C MET A 91 14.38 -0.79 -11.06
N SER A 92 15.15 -0.91 -12.14
CA SER A 92 16.09 -2.03 -12.32
C SER A 92 17.43 -1.81 -11.60
N GLN A 93 17.78 -0.55 -11.31
CA GLN A 93 19.05 -0.17 -10.68
C GLN A 93 18.93 0.12 -9.18
N SER A 94 17.70 0.37 -8.70
CA SER A 94 17.41 0.80 -7.33
C SER A 94 16.17 0.10 -6.76
N ASP A 95 15.78 0.44 -5.53
CA ASP A 95 14.54 -0.08 -4.95
C ASP A 95 13.32 0.39 -5.76
N PRO A 96 12.50 -0.52 -6.33
CA PRO A 96 11.39 -0.13 -7.19
C PRO A 96 10.34 0.72 -6.48
N ALA A 97 10.07 0.46 -5.19
CA ALA A 97 9.09 1.22 -4.42
C ALA A 97 9.58 2.66 -4.18
N ALA A 98 10.88 2.85 -3.91
CA ALA A 98 11.52 4.15 -3.82
C ALA A 98 11.49 4.91 -5.16
N ALA A 99 11.76 4.23 -6.28
CA ALA A 99 11.67 4.84 -7.61
C ALA A 99 10.24 5.30 -7.94
N ILE A 100 9.24 4.44 -7.70
CA ILE A 100 7.82 4.76 -7.93
C ILE A 100 7.37 5.91 -7.02
N SER A 101 7.58 5.79 -5.71
CA SER A 101 7.16 6.84 -4.76
C SER A 101 7.87 8.16 -5.02
N GLY A 102 9.18 8.13 -5.28
CA GLY A 102 9.97 9.31 -5.64
C GLY A 102 9.46 9.98 -6.91
N ALA A 103 9.17 9.21 -7.97
CA ALA A 103 8.61 9.73 -9.20
C ALA A 103 7.19 10.32 -9.02
N GLY A 104 6.35 9.68 -8.20
CA GLY A 104 4.99 10.11 -7.91
C GLY A 104 4.95 11.40 -7.11
N VAL A 105 5.67 11.48 -5.98
CA VAL A 105 5.69 12.66 -5.10
C VAL A 105 6.24 13.90 -5.80
N HIS A 106 7.18 13.73 -6.74
CA HIS A 106 7.76 14.84 -7.51
C HIS A 106 7.02 15.15 -8.83
N GLY A 107 5.89 14.48 -9.12
CA GLY A 107 5.11 14.74 -10.33
C GLY A 107 5.84 14.43 -11.65
N LYS A 108 6.77 13.46 -11.63
CA LYS A 108 7.57 13.08 -12.81
C LYS A 108 6.90 12.02 -13.68
N CYS A 109 5.96 11.28 -13.11
CA CYS A 109 5.30 10.18 -13.78
C CYS A 109 3.82 10.11 -13.34
N PRO A 110 2.87 10.42 -14.25
CA PRO A 110 1.44 10.38 -13.93
C PRO A 110 0.93 9.00 -13.48
N LEU A 111 1.60 7.92 -13.90
CA LEU A 111 1.28 6.57 -13.44
C LEU A 111 1.74 6.33 -11.99
N CYS A 112 2.92 6.86 -11.62
CA CYS A 112 3.41 6.79 -10.24
C CYS A 112 2.58 7.67 -9.30
N GLU A 113 2.14 8.85 -9.75
CA GLU A 113 1.22 9.71 -8.99
C GLU A 113 -0.06 8.94 -8.64
N GLN A 114 -0.72 8.34 -9.63
CA GLN A 114 -1.90 7.50 -9.41
C GLN A 114 -1.62 6.33 -8.46
N ALA A 115 -0.45 5.70 -8.55
CA ALA A 115 -0.07 4.60 -7.66
C ALA A 115 0.08 5.08 -6.21
N VAL A 116 0.74 6.21 -5.99
CA VAL A 116 0.91 6.81 -4.66
C VAL A 116 -0.43 7.28 -4.10
N ASP A 117 -1.28 7.90 -4.91
CA ASP A 117 -2.61 8.35 -4.49
C ASP A 117 -3.49 7.18 -4.05
N LEU A 118 -3.52 6.09 -4.84
CA LEU A 118 -4.28 4.88 -4.50
C LEU A 118 -3.71 4.20 -3.25
N PHE A 119 -2.38 4.12 -3.14
CA PHE A 119 -1.69 3.60 -1.95
C PHE A 119 -2.07 4.38 -0.69
N VAL A 120 -1.97 5.71 -0.71
CA VAL A 120 -2.29 6.58 0.44
C VAL A 120 -3.77 6.51 0.79
N SER A 121 -4.65 6.45 -0.22
CA SER A 121 -6.09 6.31 -0.01
C SER A 121 -6.46 5.00 0.69
N ILE A 122 -5.83 3.88 0.30
CA ILE A 122 -6.05 2.56 0.92
C ILE A 122 -5.40 2.50 2.31
N TYR A 123 -4.21 3.07 2.46
CA TYR A 123 -3.54 3.17 3.76
C TYR A 123 -4.39 3.96 4.75
N GLY A 124 -4.94 5.12 4.35
CA GLY A 124 -5.87 5.88 5.17
C GLY A 124 -7.16 5.12 5.50
N ALA A 125 -7.61 4.23 4.61
CA ALA A 125 -8.73 3.34 4.89
C ALA A 125 -8.43 2.38 6.03
N GLU A 126 -7.28 1.72 5.96
CA GLU A 126 -6.91 0.73 6.97
C GLU A 126 -6.62 1.36 8.32
N ALA A 127 -5.92 2.51 8.31
CA ALA A 127 -5.74 3.31 9.52
C ALA A 127 -7.08 3.74 10.17
N GLY A 128 -8.14 3.89 9.37
CA GLY A 128 -9.48 4.21 9.88
C GLY A 128 -10.30 2.99 10.33
N ASN A 129 -9.91 1.78 9.93
CA ASN A 129 -10.53 0.53 10.38
C ASN A 129 -10.01 0.09 11.76
N LEU A 130 -8.78 0.47 12.12
CA LEU A 130 -8.14 0.24 13.42
C LEU A 130 -8.77 1.07 14.55
#